data_AF-A0A831M0H9-F1
#
_entry.id   AF-A0A831M0H9-F1
#
_cell.length_a   1.000
_cell.length_b   1.000
_cell.length_c   1.000
_cell.angle_alpha   90.00
_cell.angle_beta   90.00
_cell.angle_gamma   90.00
#
_symmetry.space_group_name_H-M   'P 1'
#
loop_
_entity.id
_entity.type
_entity.pdbx_description
1 polymer ?
#
loop_
_entity_poly.entity_id
_entity_poly.type
_entity_poly.pdbx_seq_one_letter_code
_entity_poly.pdbx_strand_id
1 'polypeptide(L)'
;MPKELLPPDVTYVIASTNVSNSWVYSTSYSKFVSLSQVSKHPKNTPAANFTANFTANTTTGPAPLTVQFTDTGTIENAAAWRWDFGNGFLSKVRNPLFTYHGAGAYNVSLTVTDAENRTWKTVQENYITVT
;
A
#
# COMPACT_ATOMS: atom_id res chain seq x y z
N MET A 1 -34.24 -34.26 17.71
CA MET A 1 -33.37 -33.93 16.55
C MET A 1 -34.26 -33.66 15.36
N PRO A 2 -34.37 -32.42 14.85
CA PRO A 2 -35.03 -32.18 13.59
C PRO A 2 -34.03 -32.20 12.44
N LYS A 3 -34.42 -32.95 11.41
CA LYS A 3 -33.85 -33.06 10.08
C LYS A 3 -34.13 -31.75 9.33
N GLU A 4 -33.10 -30.99 8.99
CA GLU A 4 -33.25 -29.80 8.16
C GLU A 4 -32.97 -30.17 6.69
N LEU A 5 -33.97 -29.93 5.85
CA LEU A 5 -34.00 -30.20 4.42
C LEU A 5 -33.16 -29.16 3.68
N LEU A 6 -32.19 -29.60 2.86
CA LEU A 6 -31.51 -28.72 1.91
C LEU A 6 -32.49 -28.32 0.78
N PRO A 7 -32.46 -27.06 0.28
CA PRO A 7 -33.19 -26.70 -0.92
C PRO A 7 -32.58 -27.37 -2.16
N PRO A 8 -33.39 -27.70 -3.19
CA PRO A 8 -32.90 -28.22 -4.46
C PRO A 8 -32.21 -27.09 -5.23
N ASP A 9 -31.24 -27.49 -6.06
CA ASP A 9 -30.50 -26.67 -7.04
C ASP A 9 -29.26 -25.94 -6.54
N VAL A 10 -28.26 -26.72 -6.12
CA VAL A 10 -26.85 -26.35 -6.35
C VAL A 10 -26.19 -27.44 -7.17
N THR A 11 -26.00 -27.15 -8.46
CA THR A 11 -25.22 -28.00 -9.37
C THR A 11 -23.74 -27.83 -9.01
N TYR A 12 -23.13 -28.86 -8.43
CA TYR A 12 -21.68 -28.91 -8.24
C TYR A 12 -21.01 -29.20 -9.59
N VAL A 13 -20.36 -28.19 -10.18
CA VAL A 13 -19.38 -28.46 -11.24
C VAL A 13 -18.08 -28.85 -10.57
N ILE A 14 -17.86 -30.17 -10.43
CA ILE A 14 -16.54 -30.73 -10.20
C ILE A 14 -15.92 -31.10 -11.56
N ALA A 15 -14.78 -30.52 -11.87
CA ALA A 15 -13.87 -31.05 -12.88
C ALA A 15 -12.44 -30.95 -12.36
N SER A 16 -11.70 -32.03 -12.58
CA SER A 16 -10.62 -32.56 -11.75
C SER A 16 -9.21 -32.04 -12.06
N THR A 17 -8.46 -31.82 -10.98
CA THR A 17 -7.03 -32.07 -10.73
C THR A 17 -5.97 -31.52 -11.70
N ASN A 18 -5.26 -30.49 -11.24
CA ASN A 18 -3.86 -30.65 -10.82
C ASN A 18 -3.56 -29.76 -9.61
N VAL A 19 -3.01 -30.36 -8.55
CA VAL A 19 -2.78 -29.75 -7.24
C VAL A 19 -1.38 -29.15 -7.19
N SER A 20 -1.24 -27.90 -6.76
CA SER A 20 -0.17 -27.45 -5.86
C SER A 20 -0.56 -26.18 -5.08
N ASN A 21 -1.21 -26.40 -3.93
CA ASN A 21 -1.04 -25.73 -2.62
C ASN A 21 -1.06 -24.17 -2.55
N SER A 22 -2.19 -23.56 -2.16
CA SER A 22 -2.38 -22.96 -0.81
C SER A 22 -3.72 -22.17 -0.70
N TRP A 23 -4.31 -22.20 0.49
CA TRP A 23 -5.70 -21.84 0.82
C TRP A 23 -5.93 -20.35 1.12
N VAL A 24 -7.08 -19.77 0.72
CA VAL A 24 -8.07 -19.18 1.67
C VAL A 24 -9.39 -18.73 1.01
N TYR A 25 -10.51 -18.95 1.72
CA TYR A 25 -11.84 -18.38 1.51
C TYR A 25 -12.10 -17.24 2.50
N SER A 26 -12.88 -16.20 2.16
CA SER A 26 -14.14 -15.86 2.85
C SER A 26 -14.88 -14.64 2.23
N THR A 27 -16.16 -14.56 2.61
CA THR A 27 -17.31 -13.86 2.01
C THR A 27 -17.77 -12.70 2.88
N SER A 28 -18.25 -11.59 2.29
CA SER A 28 -19.45 -10.92 2.82
C SER A 28 -20.23 -10.13 1.75
N TYR A 29 -21.55 -10.20 1.89
CA TYR A 29 -22.63 -10.04 0.92
C TYR A 29 -23.02 -8.57 0.66
N SER A 30 -23.41 -8.23 -0.57
CA SER A 30 -24.35 -7.13 -0.84
C SER A 30 -25.07 -7.34 -2.18
N LYS A 31 -26.29 -7.85 -2.07
CA LYS A 31 -27.30 -7.96 -3.10
C LYS A 31 -27.84 -6.57 -3.44
N PHE A 32 -27.44 -5.99 -4.58
CA PHE A 32 -28.28 -5.11 -5.39
C PHE A 32 -27.95 -5.32 -6.87
N VAL A 33 -28.87 -5.95 -7.59
CA VAL A 33 -28.88 -5.90 -9.06
C VAL A 33 -29.63 -4.64 -9.44
N SER A 34 -28.97 -3.69 -10.09
CA SER A 34 -29.64 -2.68 -10.92
C SER A 34 -29.18 -2.86 -12.36
N LEU A 35 -30.14 -3.21 -13.22
CA LEU A 35 -29.97 -3.41 -14.65
C LEU A 35 -30.01 -2.05 -15.36
N SER A 36 -28.89 -1.62 -15.95
CA SER A 36 -28.94 -0.83 -17.19
C SER A 36 -27.58 -0.75 -17.89
N GLN A 37 -27.52 -1.44 -19.03
CA GLN A 37 -26.69 -1.24 -20.22
C GLN A 37 -25.25 -1.78 -20.26
N VAL A 38 -25.02 -2.54 -21.34
CA VAL A 38 -23.85 -3.33 -21.73
C VAL A 38 -22.62 -2.47 -22.04
N SER A 39 -21.45 -2.82 -21.49
CA SER A 39 -20.16 -2.61 -22.14
C SER A 39 -19.37 -3.91 -22.15
N LYS A 40 -19.11 -4.42 -23.35
CA LYS A 40 -18.54 -5.75 -23.67
C LYS A 40 -17.02 -5.82 -23.45
N HIS A 41 -16.53 -5.50 -22.26
CA HIS A 41 -15.15 -5.81 -21.88
C HIS A 41 -15.21 -6.53 -20.52
N PRO A 42 -14.73 -7.78 -20.37
CA PRO A 42 -14.25 -8.19 -19.07
C PRO A 42 -13.14 -7.20 -18.74
N LYS A 43 -13.41 -6.23 -17.88
CA LYS A 43 -12.35 -5.48 -17.21
C LYS A 43 -11.70 -6.49 -16.25
N ASN A 44 -10.86 -7.35 -16.82
CA ASN A 44 -9.66 -7.81 -16.15
C ASN A 44 -8.77 -6.58 -16.04
N THR A 45 -9.22 -5.58 -15.28
CA THR A 45 -8.42 -4.40 -14.94
C THR A 45 -7.23 -4.96 -14.20
N PRO A 46 -6.00 -4.75 -14.69
CA PRO A 46 -4.82 -5.08 -13.91
C PRO A 46 -5.01 -4.43 -12.54
N ALA A 47 -4.94 -5.21 -11.46
CA ALA A 47 -4.92 -4.65 -10.13
C ALA A 47 -3.82 -3.58 -10.12
N ALA A 48 -4.21 -2.31 -9.96
CA ALA A 48 -3.24 -1.22 -9.91
C ALA A 48 -2.37 -1.46 -8.68
N ASN A 49 -1.08 -1.74 -8.90
CA ASN A 49 -0.12 -1.99 -7.83
C ASN A 49 0.32 -0.64 -7.27
N PHE A 50 -0.46 -0.10 -6.32
CA PHE A 50 -0.11 1.12 -5.60
C PHE A 50 1.04 0.84 -4.64
N THR A 51 2.08 1.69 -4.70
CA THR A 51 3.25 1.60 -3.82
C THR A 51 3.61 2.97 -3.26
N ALA A 52 4.02 3.01 -1.99
CA ALA A 52 4.75 4.16 -1.46
C ALA A 52 6.21 4.01 -1.88
N ASN A 53 6.85 5.09 -2.30
CA ASN A 53 8.29 5.09 -2.54
C ASN A 53 8.84 6.50 -2.43
N PHE A 54 10.14 6.63 -2.25
CA PHE A 54 10.78 7.93 -2.19
C PHE A 54 12.27 7.90 -2.56
N THR A 55 12.80 9.09 -2.84
CA THR A 55 14.21 9.37 -3.02
C THR A 55 14.65 10.59 -2.20
N ALA A 56 15.96 10.78 -2.10
CA ALA A 56 16.62 11.95 -1.53
C ALA A 56 17.65 12.51 -2.52
N ASN A 57 17.88 13.82 -2.48
CA ASN A 57 18.93 14.46 -3.31
C ASN A 57 20.36 14.09 -2.87
N THR A 58 20.55 13.79 -1.58
CA THR A 58 21.80 13.27 -1.02
C THR A 58 21.48 12.30 0.11
N THR A 59 22.32 11.28 0.25
CA THR A 59 22.22 10.26 1.30
C THR A 59 23.42 10.27 2.24
N THR A 60 24.44 11.10 1.98
CA THR A 60 25.63 11.18 2.82
C THR A 60 26.27 12.56 2.83
N GLY A 61 26.90 12.93 3.94
CA GLY A 61 27.66 14.17 4.07
C GLY A 61 27.87 14.60 5.53
N PRO A 62 28.64 15.67 5.77
CA PRO A 62 28.92 16.15 7.12
C PRO A 62 27.71 16.83 7.76
N ALA A 63 27.66 16.82 9.10
CA ALA A 63 26.69 17.63 9.83
C ALA A 63 27.01 19.14 9.72
N PRO A 64 26.00 20.02 9.54
CA PRO A 64 24.59 19.70 9.29
C PRO A 64 24.35 19.28 7.84
N LEU A 65 23.63 18.18 7.63
CA LEU A 65 23.26 17.69 6.31
C LEU A 65 21.80 18.05 6.00
N THR A 66 21.58 18.91 5.01
CA THR A 66 20.23 19.24 4.53
C THR A 66 19.85 18.36 3.35
N VAL A 67 18.73 17.65 3.49
CA VAL A 67 18.23 16.65 2.54
C VAL A 67 16.84 17.04 2.06
N GLN A 68 16.66 17.09 0.75
CA GLN A 68 15.37 17.18 0.09
C GLN A 68 14.85 15.77 -0.20
N PHE A 69 13.75 15.40 0.44
CA PHE A 69 13.05 14.15 0.17
C PHE A 69 11.96 14.35 -0.89
N THR A 70 11.76 13.35 -1.75
CA THR A 70 10.77 13.38 -2.83
C THR A 70 9.96 12.09 -2.81
N ASP A 71 8.64 12.20 -2.70
CA ASP A 71 7.70 11.10 -2.90
C ASP A 71 7.68 10.68 -4.38
N THR A 72 7.94 9.40 -4.63
CA THR A 72 7.93 8.76 -5.96
C THR A 72 6.95 7.59 -6.04
N GLY A 73 6.05 7.49 -5.06
CA GLY A 73 5.02 6.46 -5.02
C GLY A 73 3.98 6.57 -6.14
N THR A 74 3.27 5.48 -6.40
CA THR A 74 2.25 5.37 -7.46
C THR A 74 0.81 5.44 -6.92
N ILE A 75 0.63 5.73 -5.63
CA ILE A 75 -0.67 5.68 -4.94
C ILE A 75 -1.65 6.69 -5.53
N GLU A 76 -2.77 6.20 -6.04
CA GLU A 76 -3.89 7.03 -6.47
C GLU A 76 -4.62 7.63 -5.26
N ASN A 77 -5.19 8.82 -5.45
CA ASN A 77 -5.96 9.54 -4.42
C ASN A 77 -5.21 9.75 -3.09
N ALA A 78 -3.87 9.82 -3.13
CA ALA A 78 -3.06 10.13 -1.96
C ALA A 78 -3.51 11.46 -1.31
N ALA A 79 -3.94 11.38 -0.06
CA ALA A 79 -4.53 12.47 0.71
C ALA A 79 -3.60 12.97 1.83
N ALA A 80 -2.71 12.13 2.35
CA ALA A 80 -1.78 12.50 3.40
C ALA A 80 -0.42 11.79 3.30
N TRP A 81 0.63 12.48 3.76
CA TRP A 81 1.99 11.96 3.89
C TRP A 81 2.40 12.01 5.36
N ARG A 82 3.19 11.03 5.80
CA ARG A 82 3.83 11.02 7.11
C ARG A 82 5.25 10.48 6.95
N TRP A 83 6.19 11.38 7.09
CA TRP A 83 7.62 11.08 7.13
C TRP A 83 8.07 10.84 8.55
N ASP A 84 8.94 9.86 8.72
CA ASP A 84 9.78 9.65 9.90
C ASP A 84 11.23 9.67 9.43
N PHE A 85 12.01 10.62 9.96
CA PHE A 85 13.39 10.84 9.55
C PHE A 85 14.40 9.97 10.30
N GLY A 86 13.96 9.10 11.22
CA GLY A 86 14.81 8.18 11.97
C GLY A 86 15.48 8.79 13.20
N ASN A 87 15.21 10.07 13.49
CA ASN A 87 15.75 10.81 14.64
C ASN A 87 14.65 11.30 15.60
N GLY A 88 13.44 10.74 15.49
CA GLY A 88 12.27 11.12 16.30
C GLY A 88 11.48 12.31 15.76
N PHE A 89 11.97 13.01 14.73
CA PHE A 89 11.20 14.06 14.05
C PHE A 89 10.34 13.49 12.91
N LEU A 90 9.17 14.09 12.72
CA LEU A 90 8.20 13.71 11.71
C LEU A 90 7.85 14.91 10.80
N SER A 91 7.36 14.63 9.59
CA SER A 91 6.77 15.64 8.71
C SER A 91 5.48 15.15 8.04
N LYS A 92 4.57 16.07 7.73
CA LYS A 92 3.35 15.82 6.94
C LYS A 92 3.41 16.41 5.53
N VAL A 93 4.50 17.08 5.18
CA VAL A 93 4.71 17.67 3.85
C VAL A 93 5.03 16.55 2.88
N ARG A 94 4.47 16.59 1.67
CA ARG A 94 4.72 15.58 0.63
C ARG A 94 6.21 15.42 0.30
N ASN A 95 6.88 16.53 0.02
CA ASN A 95 8.32 16.59 -0.34
C ASN A 95 9.07 17.50 0.66
N PRO A 96 9.39 17.02 1.87
CA PRO A 96 10.00 17.87 2.90
C PRO A 96 11.47 18.15 2.62
N LEU A 97 11.91 19.35 3.00
CA LEU A 97 13.31 19.69 3.21
C LEU A 97 13.61 19.50 4.70
N PHE A 98 14.60 18.67 5.03
CA PHE A 98 14.94 18.35 6.43
C PHE A 98 16.45 18.41 6.68
N THR A 99 16.86 18.88 7.85
CA THR A 99 18.27 19.02 8.21
C THR A 99 18.62 18.12 9.38
N TYR A 100 19.61 17.25 9.17
CA TYR A 100 20.21 16.43 10.22
C TYR A 100 21.39 17.17 10.85
N HIS A 101 21.32 17.41 12.16
CA HIS A 101 22.34 18.16 12.90
C HIS A 101 23.38 17.27 13.62
N GLY A 102 23.09 15.98 13.78
CA GLY A 102 23.99 15.03 14.43
C GLY A 102 24.54 14.03 13.41
N ALA A 103 25.77 13.56 13.66
CA ALA A 103 26.31 12.41 12.95
C ALA A 103 25.52 11.15 13.32
N GLY A 104 25.42 10.21 12.38
CA GLY A 104 24.69 8.96 12.57
C GLY A 104 24.12 8.39 11.28
N ALA A 105 23.66 7.13 11.35
CA ALA A 105 22.88 6.50 10.29
C ALA A 105 21.40 6.54 10.67
N TYR A 106 20.55 6.99 9.74
CA TYR A 106 19.13 7.22 9.97
C TYR A 106 18.27 6.37 9.05
N ASN A 107 17.32 5.65 9.64
CA ASN A 107 16.27 4.94 8.92
C ASN A 107 15.16 5.92 8.55
N VAL A 108 14.86 6.06 7.26
CA VAL A 108 13.81 6.97 6.81
C VAL A 108 12.59 6.15 6.40
N SER A 109 11.40 6.60 6.81
CA SER A 109 10.17 5.99 6.34
C SER A 109 9.15 7.02 5.88
N LEU A 110 8.40 6.64 4.86
CA LEU A 110 7.25 7.36 4.35
C LEU A 110 6.02 6.48 4.49
N THR A 111 4.98 7.01 5.13
CA THR A 111 3.62 6.46 5.09
C THR A 111 2.75 7.40 4.27
N VAL A 112 2.09 6.89 3.24
CA VAL A 112 1.10 7.63 2.45
C VAL A 112 -0.28 7.06 2.74
N THR A 113 -1.26 7.93 2.92
CA THR A 113 -2.67 7.59 3.17
C THR A 113 -3.53 8.15 2.06
N ASP A 114 -4.43 7.37 1.48
CA ASP A 114 -5.39 7.85 0.48
C ASP A 114 -6.68 8.42 1.11
N ALA A 115 -7.59 8.88 0.26
CA ALA A 115 -8.89 9.45 0.67
C ALA A 115 -9.81 8.42 1.37
N GLU A 116 -9.61 7.13 1.14
CA GLU A 116 -10.33 6.04 1.80
C GLU A 116 -9.64 5.54 3.09
N ASN A 117 -8.62 6.28 3.58
CA ASN A 117 -7.80 5.95 4.74
C ASN A 117 -6.99 4.64 4.62
N ARG A 118 -6.72 4.15 3.40
CA ARG A 118 -5.78 3.06 3.17
C ARG A 118 -4.36 3.58 3.22
N THR A 119 -3.44 2.79 3.76
CA THR A 119 -2.05 3.22 4.00
C THR A 119 -1.03 2.33 3.32
N TRP A 120 0.00 2.95 2.75
CA TRP A 120 1.20 2.29 2.24
C TRP A 120 2.43 2.84 2.95
N LYS A 121 3.32 1.96 3.36
CA LYS A 121 4.55 2.34 4.06
C LYS A 121 5.77 1.77 3.36
N THR A 122 6.79 2.62 3.22
CA THR A 122 8.11 2.23 2.76
C THR A 122 9.14 2.69 3.78
N VAL A 123 10.09 1.81 4.09
CA VAL A 123 11.21 2.07 4.99
C VAL A 123 12.49 1.83 4.21
N GLN A 124 13.43 2.77 4.29
CA GLN A 124 14.79 2.60 3.80
C GLN A 124 15.73 2.66 5.01
N GLU A 125 16.35 1.52 5.33
CA GLU A 125 17.27 1.33 6.44
C GLU A 125 18.61 2.02 6.15
N ASN A 126 19.19 2.70 7.15
CA ASN A 126 20.44 3.45 7.05
C ASN A 126 20.51 4.37 5.81
N TYR A 127 19.37 4.95 5.43
CA TYR A 127 19.25 5.66 4.15
C TYR A 127 20.04 6.95 4.11
N ILE A 128 20.10 7.67 5.24
CA ILE A 128 20.90 8.88 5.39
C ILE A 128 22.04 8.59 6.37
N THR A 129 23.28 8.86 5.95
CA THR A 129 24.48 8.74 6.78
C THR A 129 25.14 10.10 6.94
N VAL A 130 25.09 10.65 8.15
CA VAL A 130 25.75 11.92 8.48
C VAL A 130 27.07 11.64 9.17
N THR A 131 28.15 12.25 8.68
CA THR A 131 29.53 12.09 9.19
C THR A 131 29.98 13.25 10.06
#